data_AF-A0A365Y8D5-F1
#
_entry.id   AF-A0A365Y8D5-F1
#
_cell.length_a   1.000
_cell.length_b   1.000
_cell.length_c   1.000
_cell.angle_alpha   90.00
_cell.angle_beta   90.00
_cell.angle_gamma   90.00
#
_symmetry.space_group_name_H-M   'P 1'
#
loop_
_entity.id
_entity.type
_entity.pdbx_description
1 polymer ?
#
loop_
_entity_poly.entity_id
_entity_poly.type
_entity_poly.pdbx_seq_one_letter_code
_entity_poly.pdbx_strand_id
1 'polypeptide(L)'
;MRARLLKARQRMEVDALDYKRTLKAAADGMSQREMAALLGMSQPAVAKALQRAQSVPAVVGEFNAASPYEVCQRYAAGFIDRDELVRQLVAWPYKPTPWANEYGEYEESLEGTWEEVGDALRHELIDAATYDEVLRKTAG
;
A
#
# COMPACT_ATOMS: atom_id res chain seq x y z
N MET A 1 -10.87 -20.58 7.95
CA MET A 1 -11.73 -19.38 8.01
C MET A 1 -10.92 -18.09 8.22
N ARG A 2 -10.07 -18.01 9.27
CA ARG A 2 -9.20 -16.85 9.57
C ARG A 2 -8.40 -16.32 8.36
N ALA A 3 -7.58 -17.15 7.72
CA ALA A 3 -6.77 -16.75 6.56
C ALA A 3 -7.62 -16.20 5.39
N ARG A 4 -8.81 -16.77 5.16
CA ARG A 4 -9.74 -16.31 4.12
C ARG A 4 -10.30 -14.92 4.44
N LEU A 5 -10.62 -14.67 5.72
CA LEU A 5 -11.10 -13.38 6.18
C LEU A 5 -10.01 -12.30 6.07
N LEU A 6 -8.78 -12.61 6.49
CA LEU A 6 -7.63 -11.70 6.35
C LEU A 6 -7.36 -11.36 4.88
N LYS A 7 -7.30 -12.37 4.01
CA LYS A 7 -7.16 -12.17 2.56
C LYS A 7 -8.27 -11.29 1.97
N ALA A 8 -9.53 -11.52 2.36
CA ALA A 8 -10.66 -10.72 1.90
C ALA A 8 -10.56 -9.26 2.36
N ARG A 9 -10.14 -9.04 3.61
CA ARG A 9 -9.88 -7.69 4.14
C ARG A 9 -8.79 -6.98 3.34
N GLN A 10 -7.66 -7.65 3.10
CA GLN A 10 -6.54 -7.05 2.36
C GLN A 10 -6.91 -6.75 0.90
N ARG A 11 -7.71 -7.60 0.25
CA ARG A 11 -8.28 -7.29 -1.07
C ARG A 11 -9.10 -6.00 -1.05
N MET A 12 -10.01 -5.87 -0.09
CA MET A 12 -10.82 -4.66 0.06
C MET A 12 -9.97 -3.40 0.29
N GLU A 13 -8.93 -3.49 1.12
CA GLU A 13 -8.03 -2.36 1.40
C GLU A 13 -7.23 -1.95 0.15
N VAL A 14 -6.64 -2.89 -0.58
CA VAL A 14 -5.89 -2.63 -1.82
C VAL A 14 -6.82 -2.10 -2.93
N ASP A 15 -7.98 -2.73 -3.15
CA ASP A 15 -8.94 -2.28 -4.16
C ASP A 15 -9.44 -0.85 -3.85
N ALA A 16 -9.59 -0.49 -2.57
CA ALA A 16 -9.94 0.87 -2.17
C ALA A 16 -8.83 1.88 -2.46
N LEU A 17 -7.55 1.50 -2.34
CA LEU A 17 -6.42 2.34 -2.74
C LEU A 17 -6.40 2.52 -4.26
N ASP A 18 -6.50 1.44 -5.01
CA ASP A 18 -6.46 1.45 -6.47
C ASP A 18 -7.65 2.22 -7.06
N TYR A 19 -8.84 2.09 -6.47
CA TYR A 19 -9.99 2.90 -6.84
C TYR A 19 -9.75 4.40 -6.63
N LYS A 20 -9.20 4.80 -5.48
CA LYS A 20 -8.89 6.21 -5.20
C LYS A 20 -7.82 6.77 -6.13
N ARG A 21 -6.78 5.99 -6.46
CA ARG A 21 -5.77 6.36 -7.46
C ARG A 21 -6.38 6.51 -8.86
N THR A 22 -7.25 5.59 -9.23
CA THR A 22 -8.00 5.65 -10.51
C THR A 22 -8.88 6.90 -10.58
N LEU A 23 -9.57 7.25 -9.49
CA LEU A 23 -10.34 8.49 -9.41
C LEU A 23 -9.46 9.73 -9.62
N LYS A 24 -8.27 9.79 -9.01
CA LYS A 24 -7.32 10.88 -9.19
C LYS A 24 -6.87 10.99 -10.65
N ALA A 25 -6.42 9.88 -11.23
CA ALA A 25 -5.97 9.86 -12.62
C ALA A 25 -7.08 10.22 -13.61
N ALA A 26 -8.32 9.77 -13.37
CA ALA A 26 -9.46 10.13 -14.20
C ALA A 26 -9.79 11.62 -14.16
N ALA A 27 -9.56 12.29 -13.02
CA ALA A 27 -9.82 13.73 -12.89
C ALA A 27 -8.90 14.61 -13.76
N ASP A 28 -7.80 14.06 -14.27
CA ASP A 28 -6.90 14.77 -15.20
C ASP A 28 -7.50 14.87 -16.62
N GLY A 29 -8.44 13.98 -16.97
CA GLY A 29 -9.06 13.91 -18.30
C GLY A 29 -10.59 13.96 -18.33
N MET A 30 -11.25 13.93 -17.17
CA MET A 30 -12.71 13.92 -17.05
C MET A 30 -13.20 14.99 -16.08
N SER A 31 -14.26 15.69 -16.45
CA SER A 31 -14.98 16.54 -15.51
C SER A 31 -15.71 15.69 -14.45
N GLN A 32 -15.94 16.27 -13.26
CA GLN A 32 -16.71 15.59 -12.21
C GLN A 32 -18.12 15.20 -12.65
N ARG A 33 -18.70 15.90 -13.64
CA ARG A 33 -20.01 15.57 -14.20
C ARG A 33 -19.96 14.31 -15.08
N GLU A 34 -18.92 14.17 -15.90
CA GLU A 34 -18.70 12.95 -16.70
C GLU A 34 -18.40 11.75 -15.79
N MET A 35 -17.57 11.95 -14.77
CA MET A 35 -17.31 10.92 -13.75
C MET A 35 -18.60 10.52 -13.01
N ALA A 36 -19.44 11.49 -12.64
CA ALA A 36 -20.72 11.24 -11.98
C ALA A 36 -21.66 10.39 -12.84
N ALA A 37 -21.79 10.73 -14.13
CA ALA A 37 -22.57 9.97 -15.09
C ALA A 37 -22.02 8.54 -15.27
N LEU A 38 -20.70 8.38 -15.38
CA LEU A 38 -20.06 7.08 -15.56
C LEU A 38 -20.21 6.17 -14.31
N LEU A 39 -20.01 6.73 -13.12
CA LEU A 39 -20.02 5.99 -11.85
C LEU A 39 -21.43 5.79 -11.27
N GLY A 40 -22.46 6.36 -11.90
CA GLY A 40 -23.82 6.35 -11.35
C GLY A 40 -23.93 7.09 -10.01
N MET A 41 -23.11 8.13 -9.81
CA MET A 41 -23.03 8.92 -8.59
C MET A 41 -23.57 10.34 -8.83
N SER A 42 -23.91 11.06 -7.76
CA SER A 42 -24.12 12.51 -7.88
C SER A 42 -22.77 13.24 -7.99
N GLN A 43 -22.76 14.40 -8.65
CA GLN A 43 -21.55 15.23 -8.75
C GLN A 43 -20.96 15.59 -7.37
N PRO A 44 -21.75 15.97 -6.34
CA PRO A 44 -21.22 16.18 -4.99
C PRO A 44 -20.59 14.92 -4.36
N ALA A 45 -21.12 13.73 -4.66
CA ALA A 45 -20.54 12.48 -4.17
C ALA A 45 -19.18 12.19 -4.83
N VAL A 46 -19.02 12.52 -6.12
CA VAL A 46 -17.72 12.47 -6.81
C VAL A 46 -16.74 13.47 -6.21
N ALA A 47 -17.15 14.71 -5.96
CA ALA A 47 -16.30 15.72 -5.32
C ALA A 47 -15.77 15.22 -3.96
N LYS A 48 -16.64 14.63 -3.13
CA LYS A 48 -16.25 14.04 -1.84
C LYS A 48 -15.32 12.82 -1.99
N ALA A 49 -15.55 11.99 -3.00
CA ALA A 49 -14.69 10.85 -3.30
C ALA A 49 -13.29 11.31 -3.73
N LEU A 50 -13.20 12.31 -4.60
CA LEU A 50 -11.94 12.93 -5.02
C LEU A 50 -11.20 13.57 -3.85
N GLN A 51 -11.91 14.32 -2.99
CA GLN A 51 -11.32 14.90 -1.78
C GLN A 51 -10.68 13.82 -0.88
N ARG A 52 -11.38 12.70 -0.67
CA ARG A 52 -10.86 11.56 0.10
C ARG A 52 -9.71 10.83 -0.59
N ALA A 53 -9.65 10.90 -1.92
CA ALA A 53 -8.59 10.29 -2.69
C ALA A 53 -7.28 11.10 -2.60
N GLN A 54 -7.33 12.41 -2.36
CA GLN A 54 -6.15 13.28 -2.36
C GLN A 54 -5.01 12.76 -1.47
N SER A 55 -5.34 12.28 -0.28
CA SER A 55 -4.38 11.76 0.70
C SER A 55 -3.79 10.39 0.33
N VAL A 56 -4.28 9.71 -0.72
CA VAL A 56 -3.73 8.42 -1.14
C VAL A 56 -2.44 8.64 -1.91
N PRO A 57 -1.30 8.08 -1.43
CA PRO A 57 -0.03 8.17 -2.12
C PRO A 57 -0.09 7.50 -3.50
N ALA A 58 0.64 8.06 -4.46
CA ALA A 58 0.84 7.44 -5.76
C ALA A 58 1.72 6.19 -5.63
N VAL A 59 1.59 5.26 -6.58
CA VAL A 59 2.50 4.11 -6.66
C VAL A 59 3.92 4.60 -6.96
N VAL A 60 4.91 3.94 -6.37
CA VAL A 60 6.33 4.21 -6.59
C VAL A 60 6.78 3.39 -7.79
N GLY A 61 7.32 4.05 -8.81
CA GLY A 61 7.95 3.41 -9.97
C GLY A 61 7.16 2.22 -10.52
N GLU A 62 7.85 1.10 -10.69
CA GLU A 62 7.30 -0.15 -11.22
C GLU A 62 6.79 -1.11 -10.13
N PHE A 63 6.75 -0.70 -8.87
CA PHE A 63 6.36 -1.57 -7.76
C PHE A 63 4.85 -1.79 -7.67
N ASN A 64 4.06 -1.04 -8.44
CA ASN A 64 2.60 -1.04 -8.36
C ASN A 64 2.07 -0.86 -6.92
N ALA A 65 2.86 -0.25 -6.04
CA ALA A 65 2.54 -0.05 -4.63
C ALA A 65 3.15 1.28 -4.19
N ALA A 66 2.56 1.94 -3.19
CA ALA A 66 3.11 3.19 -2.67
C ALA A 66 4.08 3.02 -1.51
N SER A 67 4.07 1.84 -0.86
CA SER A 67 4.96 1.56 0.26
C SER A 67 5.29 0.05 0.36
N PRO A 68 6.37 -0.34 1.07
CA PRO A 68 6.68 -1.74 1.37
C PRO A 68 5.52 -2.46 2.07
N TYR A 69 4.78 -1.74 2.92
CA TYR A 69 3.60 -2.31 3.58
C TYR A 69 2.54 -2.69 2.54
N GLU A 70 2.24 -1.81 1.58
CA GLU A 70 1.28 -2.11 0.52
C GLU A 70 1.75 -3.27 -0.37
N VAL A 71 3.05 -3.41 -0.65
CA VAL A 71 3.60 -4.59 -1.34
C VAL A 71 3.20 -5.88 -0.59
N CYS A 72 3.32 -5.88 0.74
CA CYS A 72 2.89 -6.99 1.58
C CYS A 72 1.37 -7.18 1.59
N GLN A 73 0.58 -6.10 1.59
CA GLN A 73 -0.88 -6.19 1.47
C GLN A 73 -1.30 -6.84 0.16
N ARG A 74 -0.63 -6.51 -0.95
CA ARG A 74 -0.89 -7.12 -2.27
C ARG A 74 -0.60 -8.61 -2.28
N TYR A 75 0.49 -9.05 -1.63
CA TYR A 75 0.78 -10.47 -1.45
C TYR A 75 -0.28 -11.17 -0.59
N ALA A 76 -0.62 -10.60 0.57
CA ALA A 76 -1.63 -11.15 1.46
C ALA A 76 -3.02 -11.22 0.81
N ALA A 77 -3.35 -10.25 -0.05
CA ALA A 77 -4.54 -10.25 -0.90
C ALA A 77 -4.45 -11.27 -2.05
N GLY A 78 -3.26 -11.77 -2.37
CA GLY A 78 -2.99 -12.69 -3.48
C GLY A 78 -3.08 -12.03 -4.85
N PHE A 79 -2.69 -10.76 -4.95
CA PHE A 79 -2.49 -10.06 -6.23
C PHE A 79 -1.08 -10.30 -6.81
N ILE A 80 -0.11 -10.58 -5.94
CA ILE A 80 1.25 -10.98 -6.30
C ILE A 80 1.59 -12.27 -5.56
N ASP A 81 2.49 -13.07 -6.14
CA ASP A 81 3.03 -14.24 -5.48
C ASP A 81 4.25 -13.89 -4.61
N ARG A 82 4.85 -14.91 -4.00
CA ARG A 82 5.98 -14.74 -3.07
C ARG A 82 7.25 -14.28 -3.80
N ASP A 83 7.48 -14.75 -5.02
CA ASP A 83 8.69 -14.40 -5.77
C ASP A 83 8.65 -12.91 -6.16
N GLU A 84 7.49 -12.45 -6.59
CA GLU A 84 7.25 -11.03 -6.90
C GLU A 84 7.32 -10.16 -5.64
N LEU A 85 6.75 -10.60 -4.52
CA LEU A 85 6.87 -9.92 -3.23
C LEU A 85 8.34 -9.71 -2.86
N VAL A 86 9.15 -10.78 -2.86
CA VAL A 86 10.57 -10.71 -2.49
C VAL A 86 11.33 -9.81 -3.47
N ARG A 87 11.08 -9.94 -4.78
CA ARG A 87 11.71 -9.09 -5.80
C ARG A 87 11.46 -7.61 -5.52
N GLN A 88 10.20 -7.24 -5.26
CA GLN A 88 9.83 -5.86 -5.00
C GLN A 88 10.42 -5.32 -3.71
N LEU A 89 10.32 -6.06 -2.60
CA LEU A 89 10.86 -5.61 -1.31
C LEU A 89 12.39 -5.49 -1.33
N VAL A 90 13.10 -6.39 -1.99
CA VAL A 90 14.58 -6.29 -2.11
C VAL A 90 14.99 -5.08 -2.95
N ALA A 91 14.26 -4.78 -4.02
CA ALA A 91 14.55 -3.63 -4.88
C ALA A 91 13.98 -2.31 -4.34
N TRP A 92 13.24 -2.33 -3.24
CA TRP A 92 12.54 -1.15 -2.75
C TRP A 92 13.54 -0.06 -2.31
N PRO A 93 13.35 1.21 -2.73
CA PRO A 93 14.23 2.31 -2.33
C PRO A 93 13.91 2.77 -0.90
N TYR A 94 14.31 1.98 0.09
CA TYR A 94 14.02 2.27 1.49
C TYR A 94 14.60 3.62 1.93
N LYS A 95 13.77 4.41 2.61
CA LYS A 95 14.25 5.58 3.35
C LYS A 95 15.00 5.10 4.61
N PRO A 96 15.99 5.87 5.11
CA PRO A 96 16.61 5.60 6.39
C PRO A 96 15.57 5.53 7.50
N THR A 97 15.65 4.51 8.36
CA THR A 97 14.79 4.44 9.55
C THR A 97 15.24 5.53 10.55
N PRO A 98 14.36 6.42 11.00
CA PRO A 98 14.69 7.44 11.98
C PRO A 98 15.03 6.79 13.33
N TRP A 99 15.76 7.51 14.19
CA TRP A 99 16.00 7.06 15.55
C TRP A 99 14.74 7.20 16.39
N ALA A 100 14.42 6.15 17.14
CA ALA A 100 13.41 6.25 18.18
C ALA A 100 13.92 7.12 19.34
N ASN A 101 13.02 7.84 20.00
CA ASN A 101 13.33 8.57 21.23
C ASN A 101 13.56 7.61 22.41
N GLU A 102 13.84 8.15 23.59
CA GLU A 102 14.15 7.36 24.80
C GLU A 102 13.00 6.43 25.26
N TYR A 103 11.77 6.65 24.78
CA TYR A 103 10.60 5.83 25.05
C TYR A 103 10.34 4.77 23.97
N GLY A 104 11.17 4.70 22.94
CA GLY A 104 10.99 3.81 21.79
C GLY A 104 9.94 4.30 20.79
N GLU A 105 9.57 5.59 20.85
CA GLU A 105 8.61 6.20 19.92
C GLU A 105 9.34 6.94 18.80
N TYR A 106 8.72 6.97 17.61
CA TYR A 106 9.25 7.70 16.47
C TYR A 106 8.55 9.04 16.33
N GLU A 107 9.32 10.13 16.38
CA GLU A 107 8.81 11.50 16.15
C GLU A 107 8.73 11.83 14.66
N GLU A 108 9.52 11.14 13.83
CA GLU A 108 9.55 11.27 12.38
C GLU A 108 8.71 10.18 11.69
N SER A 109 8.29 10.45 10.44
CA SER A 109 7.50 9.51 9.65
C SER A 109 8.30 8.25 9.30
N LEU A 110 7.66 7.08 9.46
CA LEU A 110 8.20 5.78 9.07
C LEU A 110 7.85 5.38 7.63
N GLU A 111 7.12 6.22 6.91
CA GLU A 111 6.67 5.92 5.55
C GLU A 111 7.84 5.67 4.58
N GLY A 112 7.86 4.50 3.97
CA GLY A 112 8.89 4.04 3.03
C GLY A 112 10.15 3.51 3.71
N THR A 113 10.17 3.35 5.04
CA THR A 113 11.28 2.76 5.78
C THR A 113 11.13 1.24 5.90
N TRP A 114 12.16 0.58 6.44
CA TRP A 114 12.11 -0.86 6.72
C TRP A 114 11.06 -1.23 7.78
N GLU A 115 10.66 -0.29 8.66
CA GLU A 115 9.66 -0.55 9.70
C GLU A 115 8.31 -1.01 9.11
N GLU A 116 7.97 -0.57 7.90
CA GLU A 116 6.75 -1.03 7.22
C GLU A 116 6.78 -2.53 6.87
N VAL A 117 7.96 -3.13 6.65
CA VAL A 117 8.10 -4.59 6.50
C VAL A 117 7.95 -5.29 7.85
N GLY A 118 8.45 -4.66 8.93
CA GLY A 118 8.25 -5.13 10.30
C GLY A 118 6.78 -5.09 10.72
N ASP A 119 6.05 -4.03 10.38
CA ASP A 119 4.61 -3.93 10.57
C ASP A 119 3.85 -4.99 9.78
N ALA A 120 4.25 -5.25 8.54
CA ALA A 120 3.65 -6.31 7.74
C ALA A 120 3.80 -7.69 8.39
N LEU A 121 4.94 -7.98 9.04
CA LEU A 121 5.13 -9.19 9.83
C LEU A 121 4.22 -9.20 11.08
N ARG A 122 4.19 -8.10 11.85
CA ARG A 122 3.33 -7.96 13.05
C ARG A 122 1.85 -8.13 12.73
N HIS A 123 1.42 -7.68 11.55
CA HIS A 123 0.04 -7.77 11.07
C HIS A 123 -0.27 -9.07 10.31
N GLU A 124 0.65 -10.04 10.30
CA GLU A 124 0.47 -11.34 9.64
C GLU A 124 0.22 -11.23 8.12
N LEU A 125 0.73 -10.19 7.45
CA LEU A 125 0.69 -10.06 5.98
C LEU A 125 1.75 -10.92 5.30
N ILE A 126 2.88 -11.08 5.97
CA ILE A 126 3.99 -11.97 5.59
C ILE A 126 4.38 -12.82 6.79
N ASP A 127 5.01 -13.97 6.53
CA ASP A 127 5.55 -14.83 7.59
C ASP A 127 7.02 -14.48 7.92
N ALA A 128 7.50 -14.99 9.05
CA ALA A 128 8.87 -14.75 9.51
C ALA A 128 9.92 -15.24 8.49
N ALA A 129 9.66 -16.37 7.81
CA ALA A 129 10.58 -16.90 6.81
C ALA A 129 10.73 -15.96 5.60
N THR A 130 9.64 -15.30 5.19
CA THR A 130 9.65 -14.30 4.12
C THR A 130 10.34 -13.02 4.58
N TYR A 131 10.06 -12.56 5.80
CA TYR A 131 10.76 -11.41 6.39
C TYR A 131 12.28 -11.63 6.41
N ASP A 132 12.74 -12.76 6.96
CA ASP A 132 14.16 -13.10 7.07
C ASP A 132 14.84 -13.23 5.70
N GLU A 133 14.13 -13.77 4.70
CA GLU A 133 14.65 -13.85 3.34
C GLU A 133 14.89 -12.46 2.75
N VAL A 134 13.91 -11.57 2.85
CA VAL A 134 14.04 -10.20 2.34
C VAL A 134 15.15 -9.47 3.07
N LEU A 135 15.18 -9.54 4.42
CA LEU A 135 16.22 -8.90 5.24
C LEU A 135 17.62 -9.32 4.81
N ARG A 136 17.83 -10.64 4.64
CA ARG A 136 19.11 -11.19 4.21
C ARG A 136 19.52 -10.71 2.81
N LYS A 137 18.56 -10.55 1.89
CA LYS A 137 18.83 -10.11 0.52
C LYS A 137 19.03 -8.60 0.40
N THR A 138 18.45 -7.80 1.28
CA THR A 138 18.62 -6.34 1.31
C THR A 138 19.89 -5.92 2.05
N ALA A 139 20.37 -6.72 3.01
CA ALA A 139 21.58 -6.44 3.78
C ALA A 139 22.90 -6.88 3.10
N GLY A 140 22.82 -7.64 1.99
CA GLY A 140 23.96 -8.14 1.23
C GLY A 140 24.21 -7.33 -0.05
#